data_AF-K0FAB2-F1
#
_entry.id   AF-K0FAB2-F1
#
_cell.length_a   1.000
_cell.length_b   1.000
_cell.length_c   1.000
_cell.angle_alpha   90.00
_cell.angle_beta   90.00
_cell.angle_gamma   90.00
#
_symmetry.space_group_name_H-M   'P 1'
#
loop_
_entity.id
_entity.type
_entity.pdbx_description
1 polymer ?
#
loop_
_entity_poly.entity_id
_entity_poly.type
_entity_poly.pdbx_seq_one_letter_code
_entity_poly.pdbx_strand_id
1 'polypeptide(L)'
;MADLAVHDLPDAARTVLRRRAAAAGLPLTIYLRAELIALAERRSSDDTVVEFLESEGRDLTPEIDAAAVALVDTYDLPAATLATFGRRAHAADLPLGAYVRRALIVSARRATVDDAILEFRELQDENPALDFDLAALADSVRYARGE
;
A
#
# COMPACT_ATOMS: atom_id res chain seq x y z
N MET A 1 8.86 17.99 10.56
CA MET A 1 7.45 17.54 10.56
C MET A 1 7.45 16.14 9.98
N ALA A 2 6.84 15.17 10.67
CA ALA A 2 7.04 13.73 10.45
C ALA A 2 6.54 13.24 9.07
N ASP A 3 7.39 13.37 8.06
CA ASP A 3 7.24 12.74 6.73
C ASP A 3 8.00 11.39 6.67
N LEU A 4 8.44 10.86 7.82
CA LEU A 4 9.39 9.74 7.92
C LEU A 4 8.87 8.46 7.26
N ALA A 5 7.57 8.19 7.31
CA ALA A 5 7.02 6.99 6.67
C ALA A 5 7.12 7.01 5.13
N VAL A 6 7.21 8.19 4.50
CA VAL A 6 7.37 8.35 3.05
C VAL A 6 8.82 8.65 2.67
N HIS A 7 9.52 9.47 3.45
CA HIS A 7 10.92 9.82 3.21
C HIS A 7 11.88 8.65 3.40
N ASP A 8 11.52 7.65 4.21
CA ASP A 8 12.32 6.43 4.30
C ASP A 8 11.96 5.40 3.21
N LEU A 9 10.93 5.62 2.38
CA LEU A 9 10.69 4.71 1.26
C LEU A 9 11.78 4.87 0.19
N PRO A 10 12.24 3.78 -0.44
CA PRO A 10 13.09 3.87 -1.63
C PRO A 10 12.43 4.77 -2.68
N ASP A 11 13.22 5.57 -3.40
CA ASP A 11 12.70 6.58 -4.33
C ASP A 11 11.73 5.98 -5.37
N ALA A 12 12.03 4.79 -5.88
CA ALA A 12 11.14 4.09 -6.81
C ALA A 12 9.74 3.85 -6.23
N ALA A 13 9.64 3.42 -4.96
CA ALA A 13 8.36 3.20 -4.30
C ALA A 13 7.63 4.53 -4.05
N ARG A 14 8.39 5.56 -3.66
CA ARG A 14 7.84 6.91 -3.43
C ARG A 14 7.27 7.52 -4.71
N THR A 15 7.95 7.36 -5.83
CA THR A 15 7.49 7.83 -7.14
C THR A 15 6.18 7.16 -7.54
N VAL A 16 6.08 5.84 -7.43
CA VAL A 16 4.84 5.11 -7.74
C VAL A 16 3.68 5.59 -6.85
N LEU A 17 3.88 5.67 -5.53
CA LEU A 17 2.81 6.09 -4.60
C LEU A 17 2.37 7.54 -4.83
N ARG A 18 3.30 8.44 -5.16
CA ARG A 18 2.97 9.83 -5.55
C ARG A 18 2.20 9.89 -6.87
N ARG A 19 2.62 9.10 -7.86
CA ARG A 19 1.95 9.02 -9.17
C ARG A 19 0.52 8.50 -9.03
N ARG A 20 0.31 7.44 -8.23
CA ARG A 20 -1.03 6.93 -7.90
C ARG A 20 -1.87 7.95 -7.11
N ALA A 21 -1.30 8.63 -6.12
CA ALA A 21 -2.00 9.67 -5.37
C ALA A 21 -2.47 10.83 -6.27
N ALA A 22 -1.59 11.28 -7.18
CA ALA A 22 -1.92 12.32 -8.15
C ALA A 22 -3.02 11.89 -9.11
N ALA A 23 -2.95 10.66 -9.63
CA ALA A 23 -3.99 10.10 -10.49
C ALA A 23 -5.35 9.96 -9.78
N ALA A 24 -5.35 9.70 -8.47
CA ALA A 24 -6.56 9.67 -7.64
C ALA A 24 -7.08 11.07 -7.25
N GLY A 25 -6.35 12.14 -7.57
CA GLY A 25 -6.68 13.50 -7.15
C GLY A 25 -6.58 13.72 -5.63
N LEU A 26 -5.79 12.90 -4.92
CA LEU A 26 -5.68 12.93 -3.48
C LEU A 26 -4.31 13.44 -3.01
N PRO A 27 -4.23 14.21 -1.91
CA PRO A 27 -2.98 14.45 -1.22
C PRO A 27 -2.34 13.12 -0.82
N LEU A 28 -1.01 13.02 -0.90
CA LEU A 28 -0.27 11.77 -0.66
C LEU A 28 -0.59 11.13 0.69
N THR A 29 -0.75 11.92 1.75
CA THR A 29 -1.09 11.41 3.10
C THR A 29 -2.46 10.75 3.13
N ILE A 30 -3.46 11.35 2.47
CA ILE A 30 -4.82 10.80 2.37
C ILE A 30 -4.83 9.54 1.51
N TYR A 31 -4.09 9.54 0.39
CA TYR A 31 -3.93 8.36 -0.45
C TYR A 31 -3.28 7.20 0.32
N LEU A 32 -2.17 7.46 1.02
CA LEU A 32 -1.49 6.43 1.82
C LEU A 32 -2.37 5.89 2.95
N ARG A 33 -3.18 6.74 3.60
CA ARG A 33 -4.17 6.29 4.57
C ARG A 33 -5.14 5.28 3.95
N ALA A 34 -5.74 5.62 2.81
CA ALA A 34 -6.67 4.73 2.11
C ALA A 34 -6.00 3.44 1.65
N GLU A 35 -4.78 3.53 1.12
CA GLU A 35 -3.98 2.37 0.69
C GLU A 35 -3.66 1.45 1.88
N LEU A 36 -3.28 2.00 3.03
CA LEU A 36 -3.00 1.22 4.24
C LEU A 36 -4.24 0.54 4.80
N ILE A 37 -5.40 1.20 4.77
CA ILE A 37 -6.68 0.58 5.14
C ILE A 37 -6.98 -0.59 4.20
N ALA A 38 -6.89 -0.38 2.88
CA ALA A 38 -7.12 -1.43 1.90
C ALA A 38 -6.14 -2.61 2.03
N LEU A 39 -4.87 -2.34 2.37
CA LEU A 39 -3.86 -3.38 2.62
C LEU A 39 -4.17 -4.19 3.88
N ALA A 40 -4.72 -3.58 4.92
CA ALA A 40 -5.12 -4.30 6.13
C ALA A 40 -6.38 -5.16 5.91
N GLU A 41 -7.30 -4.71 5.06
CA GLU A 41 -8.53 -5.46 4.73
C GLU A 41 -8.28 -6.68 3.83
N ARG A 42 -7.24 -6.62 3.00
CA ARG A 42 -6.85 -7.74 2.12
C ARG A 42 -6.14 -8.82 2.91
N ARG A 43 -6.51 -10.08 2.68
CA ARG A 43 -5.80 -11.23 3.24
C ARG A 43 -4.35 -11.26 2.71
N SER A 44 -3.40 -11.49 3.60
CA SER A 44 -1.98 -11.66 3.27
C SER A 44 -1.50 -13.06 3.66
N SER A 45 -0.30 -13.44 3.23
CA SER A 45 0.34 -14.69 3.68
C SER A 45 0.57 -14.70 5.20
N ASP A 46 0.83 -13.54 5.78
CA ASP A 46 1.12 -13.39 7.22
C ASP A 46 -0.12 -13.72 8.06
N ASP A 47 -1.33 -13.57 7.52
CA ASP A 47 -2.55 -13.94 8.24
C ASP A 47 -2.60 -15.43 8.58
N THR A 48 -2.00 -16.30 7.77
CA THR A 48 -1.91 -17.73 8.08
C THR A 48 -1.04 -17.97 9.32
N VAL A 49 0.04 -17.20 9.46
CA VAL A 49 0.94 -17.29 10.62
C VAL A 49 0.27 -16.67 11.85
N VAL A 50 -0.44 -15.54 11.69
CA VAL A 50 -1.25 -14.93 12.75
C VAL A 50 -2.28 -15.93 13.26
N GLU A 51 -3.09 -16.53 12.39
CA GLU A 51 -4.11 -17.53 12.75
C GLU A 51 -3.50 -18.72 13.50
N PHE A 52 -2.33 -19.19 13.05
CA PHE A 52 -1.59 -20.26 13.75
C PHE A 52 -1.17 -19.83 15.16
N LEU A 53 -0.52 -18.67 15.31
CA LEU A 53 -0.06 -18.19 16.61
C LEU A 53 -1.23 -17.89 17.58
N GLU A 54 -2.34 -17.36 17.09
CA GLU A 54 -3.56 -17.16 17.87
C GLU A 54 -4.13 -18.50 18.36
N SER A 55 -4.11 -19.54 17.52
CA SER A 55 -4.58 -20.88 17.90
C SER A 55 -3.73 -21.52 19.00
N GLU A 56 -2.46 -21.15 19.09
CA GLU A 56 -1.53 -21.56 20.16
C GLU A 56 -1.62 -20.67 21.42
N GLY A 57 -2.54 -19.71 21.45
CA GLY A 57 -2.74 -18.80 22.58
C GLY A 57 -1.58 -17.83 22.81
N ARG A 58 -0.81 -17.50 21.76
CA ARG A 58 0.31 -16.56 21.85
C ARG A 58 -0.19 -15.12 21.92
N ASP A 59 0.51 -14.31 22.71
CA ASP A 59 0.32 -12.86 22.70
C ASP A 59 0.93 -12.29 21.42
N LEU A 60 0.11 -11.57 20.65
CA LEU A 60 0.47 -10.95 19.38
C LEU A 60 0.65 -9.43 19.49
N THR A 61 0.93 -8.94 20.70
CA THR A 61 1.26 -7.54 20.91
C THR A 61 2.50 -7.18 20.05
N PRO A 62 2.41 -6.21 19.14
CA PRO A 62 3.52 -5.82 18.29
C PRO A 62 4.58 -5.06 19.06
N GLU A 63 5.83 -5.14 18.60
CA GLU A 63 6.85 -4.17 18.96
C GLU A 63 6.53 -2.81 18.30
N ILE A 64 6.39 -1.78 19.13
CA ILE A 64 6.11 -0.40 18.68
C ILE A 64 7.44 0.35 18.57
N ASP A 65 7.84 0.68 17.35
CA ASP A 65 8.99 1.53 17.07
C ASP A 65 8.59 3.02 16.93
N ALA A 66 9.59 3.90 16.88
CA ALA A 66 9.34 5.34 16.72
C ALA A 66 8.55 5.66 15.44
N ALA A 67 8.71 4.85 14.39
CA ALA A 67 7.97 5.02 13.14
C ALA A 67 6.48 4.63 13.26
N ALA A 68 6.12 3.73 14.18
CA ALA A 68 4.72 3.39 14.44
C ALA A 68 3.90 4.55 15.00
N VAL A 69 4.53 5.49 15.73
CA VAL A 69 3.86 6.71 16.24
C VAL A 69 3.28 7.53 15.08
N ALA A 70 3.99 7.62 13.95
CA ALA A 70 3.52 8.34 12.77
C ALA A 70 2.27 7.68 12.13
N LEU A 71 2.05 6.38 12.33
CA LEU A 71 0.85 5.69 11.84
C LEU A 71 -0.43 6.19 12.52
N VAL A 72 -0.33 6.56 13.79
CA VAL A 72 -1.44 7.13 14.56
C VAL A 72 -1.54 8.63 14.29
N ASP A 73 -0.43 9.36 14.48
CA ASP A 73 -0.48 10.82 14.52
C ASP A 73 -0.59 11.46 13.12
N THR A 74 0.03 10.87 12.10
CA THR A 74 0.05 11.45 10.74
C THR A 74 -1.05 10.90 9.85
N TYR A 75 -1.29 9.58 9.89
CA TYR A 75 -2.24 8.92 8.99
C TYR A 75 -3.63 8.70 9.60
N ASP A 76 -3.80 8.88 10.92
CA ASP A 76 -5.08 8.69 11.61
C ASP A 76 -5.72 7.34 11.24
N LEU A 77 -4.93 6.26 11.33
CA LEU A 77 -5.40 4.92 10.98
C LEU A 77 -6.44 4.41 11.99
N PRO A 78 -7.53 3.77 11.54
CA PRO A 78 -8.49 3.13 12.44
C PRO A 78 -7.81 2.11 13.36
N ALA A 79 -8.29 1.99 14.60
CA ALA A 79 -7.73 1.05 15.57
C ALA A 79 -7.72 -0.41 15.05
N ALA A 80 -8.74 -0.81 14.29
CA ALA A 80 -8.78 -2.13 13.66
C ALA A 80 -7.65 -2.35 12.63
N THR A 81 -7.36 -1.33 11.81
CA THR A 81 -6.26 -1.33 10.84
C THR A 81 -4.91 -1.47 11.55
N LEU A 82 -4.69 -0.69 12.61
CA LEU A 82 -3.48 -0.78 13.43
C LEU A 82 -3.34 -2.14 14.11
N ALA A 83 -4.42 -2.70 14.63
CA ALA A 83 -4.42 -4.02 15.25
C ALA A 83 -4.05 -5.13 14.25
N THR A 84 -4.60 -5.09 13.03
CA THR A 84 -4.25 -6.04 11.96
C THR A 84 -2.78 -5.93 11.57
N PHE A 85 -2.27 -4.71 11.35
CA PHE A 85 -0.83 -4.54 11.09
C PHE A 85 0.03 -4.95 12.28
N GLY A 86 -0.41 -4.71 13.51
CA GLY A 86 0.28 -5.15 14.72
C GLY A 86 0.45 -6.67 14.77
N ARG A 87 -0.64 -7.43 14.59
CA ARG A 87 -0.57 -8.89 14.57
C ARG A 87 0.33 -9.41 13.46
N ARG A 88 0.22 -8.85 12.25
CA ARG A 88 1.07 -9.24 11.11
C ARG A 88 2.54 -8.87 11.33
N ALA A 89 2.82 -7.72 11.94
CA ALA A 89 4.17 -7.29 12.28
C ALA A 89 4.80 -8.24 13.29
N HIS A 90 4.06 -8.63 14.33
CA HIS A 90 4.48 -9.64 15.29
C HIS A 90 4.74 -10.99 14.61
N ALA A 91 3.82 -11.47 13.78
CA ALA A 91 3.98 -12.73 13.05
C ALA A 91 5.18 -12.74 12.09
N ALA A 92 5.57 -11.57 11.59
CA ALA A 92 6.73 -11.39 10.72
C ALA A 92 8.04 -11.08 11.49
N ASP A 93 8.01 -11.03 12.81
CA ASP A 93 9.13 -10.63 13.68
C ASP A 93 9.71 -9.26 13.28
N LEU A 94 8.82 -8.28 13.06
CA LEU A 94 9.17 -6.92 12.67
C LEU A 94 8.48 -5.90 13.60
N PRO A 95 9.15 -4.78 13.92
CA PRO A 95 8.47 -3.63 14.51
C PRO A 95 7.36 -3.11 13.59
N LEU A 96 6.30 -2.56 14.18
CA LEU A 96 5.09 -2.15 13.44
C LEU A 96 5.38 -1.16 12.30
N GLY A 97 6.18 -0.12 12.53
CA GLY A 97 6.57 0.84 11.50
C GLY A 97 7.38 0.20 10.37
N ALA A 98 8.31 -0.70 10.71
CA ALA A 98 9.08 -1.47 9.73
C ALA A 98 8.20 -2.40 8.88
N TYR A 99 7.22 -3.06 9.48
CA TYR A 99 6.26 -3.90 8.77
C TYR A 99 5.41 -3.07 7.79
N VAL A 100 4.85 -1.95 8.24
CA VAL A 100 4.02 -1.08 7.38
C VAL A 100 4.84 -0.50 6.23
N ARG A 101 6.09 -0.10 6.48
CA ARG A 101 7.02 0.33 5.42
C ARG A 101 7.23 -0.79 4.39
N ARG A 102 7.48 -2.02 4.84
CA ARG A 102 7.60 -3.18 3.95
C ARG A 102 6.33 -3.39 3.12
N ALA A 103 5.14 -3.29 3.75
CA ALA A 103 3.87 -3.45 3.05
C ALA A 103 3.67 -2.37 1.95
N LEU A 104 4.01 -1.11 2.23
CA LEU A 104 3.97 -0.03 1.24
C LEU A 104 4.96 -0.24 0.09
N ILE A 105 6.18 -0.70 0.38
CA ILE A 105 7.18 -1.04 -0.66
C ILE A 105 6.65 -2.16 -1.56
N VAL A 106 6.05 -3.20 -0.97
CA VAL A 106 5.45 -4.30 -1.73
C VAL A 106 4.27 -3.82 -2.58
N SER A 107 3.38 -2.98 -2.02
CA SER A 107 2.27 -2.39 -2.79
C SER A 107 2.78 -1.57 -3.99
N ALA A 108 3.80 -0.75 -3.79
CA ALA A 108 4.39 0.06 -4.85
C ALA A 108 5.10 -0.78 -5.94
N ARG A 109 5.61 -1.96 -5.60
CA ARG A 109 6.22 -2.89 -6.57
C ARG A 109 5.19 -3.66 -7.38
N ARG A 110 3.98 -3.83 -6.86
CA ARG A 110 2.93 -4.57 -7.56
C ARG A 110 2.20 -3.62 -8.50
N ALA A 111 2.53 -3.71 -9.79
CA ALA A 111 1.81 -2.98 -10.83
C ALA A 111 0.33 -3.37 -10.80
N THR A 112 -0.57 -2.39 -10.86
CA THR A 112 -2.03 -2.58 -10.94
C THR A 112 -2.50 -2.38 -12.39
N VAL A 113 -3.77 -2.68 -12.67
CA VAL A 113 -4.41 -2.29 -13.94
C VAL A 113 -4.40 -0.76 -14.05
N ASP A 114 -4.73 -0.07 -12.96
CA ASP A 114 -4.74 1.39 -12.92
C ASP A 114 -3.37 2.01 -13.23
N ASP A 115 -2.27 1.39 -12.80
CA ASP A 115 -0.93 1.86 -13.17
C ASP A 115 -0.68 1.77 -14.67
N ALA A 116 -1.12 0.68 -15.31
CA ALA A 116 -0.99 0.50 -16.74
C ALA A 116 -1.85 1.53 -17.50
N ILE A 117 -3.11 1.72 -17.08
CA ILE A 117 -3.99 2.72 -17.72
C ILE A 117 -3.47 4.14 -17.50
N LEU A 118 -2.89 4.42 -16.33
CA LEU A 118 -2.26 5.70 -16.06
C LEU A 118 -1.07 5.96 -16.99
N GLU A 119 -0.26 4.94 -17.30
CA GLU A 119 0.83 5.05 -18.28
C GLU A 119 0.33 5.43 -19.67
N PHE A 120 -0.74 4.79 -20.16
CA PHE A 120 -1.32 5.15 -21.45
C PHE A 120 -1.95 6.55 -21.45
N ARG A 121 -2.59 6.97 -20.35
CA ARG A 121 -3.10 8.34 -20.20
C ARG A 121 -1.98 9.37 -20.29
N GLU A 122 -0.90 9.16 -19.55
CA GLU A 122 0.25 10.08 -19.56
C GLU A 122 0.87 10.19 -20.96
N LEU A 123 0.97 9.09 -21.70
CA LEU A 123 1.42 9.11 -23.09
C LEU A 123 0.47 9.88 -24.04
N GLN A 124 -0.85 9.76 -23.82
CA GLN A 124 -1.84 10.51 -24.58
C GLN A 124 -1.84 12.01 -24.24
N ASP A 125 -1.61 12.37 -22.97
CA ASP A 125 -1.47 13.75 -22.53
C ASP A 125 -0.19 14.41 -23.09
N GLU A 126 0.92 13.66 -23.13
CA GLU A 126 2.18 14.11 -23.75
C GLU A 126 2.08 14.19 -25.28
N ASN A 127 1.27 13.34 -25.90
CA ASN A 127 1.16 13.24 -27.34
C ASN A 127 -0.32 13.11 -27.77
N PRO A 128 -1.06 14.23 -27.92
CA PRO A 128 -2.50 14.23 -28.19
C PRO A 128 -2.92 13.60 -29.52
N ALA A 129 -1.97 13.26 -30.39
CA ALA A 129 -2.23 12.50 -31.62
C ALA A 129 -2.48 11.00 -31.35
N LEU A 130 -2.08 10.50 -30.18
CA LEU A 130 -2.39 9.15 -29.74
C LEU A 130 -3.81 9.14 -29.16
N ASP A 131 -4.72 8.40 -29.78
CA ASP A 131 -6.09 8.21 -29.29
C ASP A 131 -6.25 6.77 -28.79
N PHE A 132 -5.93 6.55 -27.51
CA PHE A 132 -6.05 5.23 -26.90
C PHE A 132 -7.46 5.02 -26.35
N ASP A 133 -8.10 3.91 -26.73
CA ASP A 133 -9.28 3.42 -26.02
C ASP A 133 -8.84 2.82 -24.68
N LEU A 134 -8.87 3.65 -23.64
CA LEU A 134 -8.46 3.29 -22.29
C LEU A 134 -9.36 2.20 -21.67
N ALA A 135 -10.63 2.09 -22.12
CA ALA A 135 -11.51 1.03 -21.64
C ALA A 135 -11.10 -0.31 -22.26
N ALA A 136 -10.86 -0.34 -23.58
CA ALA A 136 -10.36 -1.53 -24.26
C ALA A 136 -8.98 -1.96 -23.75
N LEU A 137 -8.11 -1.00 -23.41
CA LEU A 137 -6.83 -1.29 -22.75
C LEU A 137 -7.04 -1.90 -21.36
N ALA A 138 -7.95 -1.36 -20.55
CA ALA A 138 -8.25 -1.91 -19.23
C ALA A 138 -8.71 -3.37 -19.32
N ASP A 139 -9.59 -3.67 -20.27
CA ASP A 139 -10.08 -5.03 -20.49
C ASP A 139 -8.97 -5.96 -21.01
N SER A 140 -8.10 -5.46 -21.90
CA SER A 140 -6.95 -6.21 -22.39
C SER A 140 -5.95 -6.54 -21.28
N VAL A 141 -5.68 -5.57 -20.38
CA VAL A 141 -4.76 -5.77 -19.25
C VAL A 141 -5.38 -6.74 -18.22
N ARG A 142 -6.67 -6.62 -17.91
CA ARG A 142 -7.38 -7.58 -17.04
C ARG A 142 -7.33 -8.99 -17.61
N TYR A 143 -7.66 -9.15 -18.89
CA TYR A 143 -7.57 -10.43 -19.60
C TYR A 143 -6.16 -11.04 -19.52
N ALA A 144 -5.12 -10.25 -19.79
CA ALA A 144 -3.74 -10.73 -19.72
C ALA A 144 -3.31 -11.14 -18.30
N ARG A 145 -3.94 -10.57 -17.26
CA ARG A 145 -3.70 -10.90 -15.85
C ARG A 145 -4.59 -12.02 -15.32
N GLY A 146 -5.61 -12.43 -16.07
CA GLY A 146 -6.62 -13.38 -15.62
C GLY A 146 -7.55 -12.83 -14.54
N GLU A 147 -7.79 -11.52 -14.56
CA GLU A 147 -8.84 -10.84 -13.78
C GLU A 147 -10.14 -10.78 -14.59
#